data_AF-A0AAE0TY08-F1
#
_entry.id   AF-A0AAE0TY08-F1
#
_cell.length_a   1.000
_cell.length_b   1.000
_cell.length_c   1.000
_cell.angle_alpha   90.00
_cell.angle_beta   90.00
_cell.angle_gamma   90.00
#
_symmetry.space_group_name_H-M   'P 1'
#
loop_
_entity.id
_entity.type
_entity.pdbx_description
1 polymer ?
#
loop_
_entity_poly.entity_id
_entity_poly.type
_entity_poly.pdbx_seq_one_letter_code
_entity_poly.pdbx_strand_id
1 'polypeptide(L)'
;MDRKVDRRVAIPLPYVLSKDWQIPADKFHHSAAASVMDVPLACGLLSETEARITSDYDATALLGELKAGVWSAEQVAVAFCKRAAIAQQLTNCLTEIFFDEAIARARKLDQEYGAKSSPSRGGRPLPALFGLPISLKDCFQVRGHDTSTGVCCFVGEPAAEHSALAALLVDLGAVLYCKTNVPQSMMTGDSDNVFGRTLNPRNRLLTAGGSTGGEGALLALRGSILGVGTDIAGSIRIPALCNGIYGFRPSVGLVPYSGLRGLGPSGTGGVHSSAGPMATSLRDCGLFLKAVMRADAWRYDSAAVAVPWVDDVQQQPGGRKLRIGVALTDGVFTPSPPVRRGLKQAVDLLRGDSSVEVVPIDLPGVGLISRDLISYVTLSGSDHNYEQFARTGEPPILSLQVGGLLSVPGTTLQVCFELNARRAAAAKKYLALFRDKGLDAILMPPAAHTALPLDRWTKATYTGLWNYLDYPAVVMPVD
;
A
#
# COMPACT_ATOMS: atom_id res chain seq x y z
N MET A 1 3.26 -7.22 -41.82
CA MET A 1 3.77 -5.84 -41.64
C MET A 1 3.06 -5.27 -40.43
N ASP A 2 3.42 -5.72 -39.23
CA ASP A 2 2.88 -5.15 -37.99
C ASP A 2 3.82 -4.04 -37.55
N ARG A 3 3.39 -2.78 -37.72
CA ARG A 3 4.04 -1.67 -37.04
C ARG A 3 3.87 -1.92 -35.55
N LYS A 4 4.95 -2.32 -34.86
CA LYS A 4 5.06 -2.22 -33.41
C LYS A 4 4.74 -0.78 -33.05
N VAL A 5 3.50 -0.52 -32.63
CA VAL A 5 3.12 0.78 -32.07
C VAL A 5 3.96 0.93 -30.82
N ASP A 6 4.84 1.92 -30.80
CA ASP A 6 5.57 2.29 -29.58
C ASP A 6 4.54 2.82 -28.58
N ARG A 7 3.94 1.92 -27.79
CA ARG A 7 2.94 2.28 -26.78
C ARG A 7 3.55 3.10 -25.64
N ARG A 8 4.87 3.29 -25.58
CA ARG A 8 5.49 4.30 -24.72
C ARG A 8 5.14 5.72 -25.18
N VAL A 9 4.87 5.91 -26.47
CA VAL A 9 4.31 7.14 -27.06
C VAL A 9 2.79 7.24 -26.83
N ALA A 10 2.13 6.13 -26.52
CA ALA A 10 0.72 6.08 -26.13
C ALA A 10 0.49 6.34 -24.64
N ILE A 11 1.56 6.39 -23.83
CA ILE A 11 1.49 7.04 -22.51
C ILE A 11 1.41 8.52 -22.82
N PRO A 12 0.24 9.16 -22.61
CA PRO A 12 0.11 10.56 -22.91
C PRO A 12 1.24 11.34 -22.23
N LEU A 13 2.01 12.09 -23.03
CA LEU A 13 2.99 13.07 -22.55
C LEU A 13 2.31 13.91 -21.47
N PRO A 14 2.99 14.08 -20.33
CA PRO A 14 2.54 13.61 -19.02
C PRO A 14 1.05 13.88 -18.82
N TYR A 15 0.29 12.88 -18.32
CA TYR A 15 -0.89 13.04 -17.46
C TYR A 15 -1.14 14.51 -17.10
N VAL A 16 -1.92 15.19 -17.95
CA VAL A 16 -1.86 16.65 -18.07
C VAL A 16 -2.44 17.25 -16.79
N LEU A 17 -1.56 17.47 -15.82
CA LEU A 17 -1.88 18.28 -14.65
C LEU A 17 -2.34 19.63 -15.19
N SER A 18 -3.46 20.12 -14.66
CA SER A 18 -3.93 21.47 -14.97
C SER A 18 -2.75 22.43 -14.90
N LYS A 19 -2.62 23.33 -15.88
CA LYS A 19 -1.57 24.35 -15.90
C LYS A 19 -1.52 25.13 -14.58
N ASP A 20 -2.68 25.29 -13.94
CA ASP A 20 -2.83 26.00 -12.67
C ASP A 20 -2.18 25.26 -11.49
N TRP A 21 -1.89 23.97 -11.61
CA TRP A 21 -1.32 23.13 -10.54
C TRP A 21 0.12 22.69 -10.84
N GLN A 22 0.77 23.33 -11.82
CA GLN A 22 2.17 23.10 -12.13
C GLN A 22 3.07 23.93 -11.21
N ILE A 23 4.10 23.29 -10.64
CA ILE A 23 5.07 23.98 -9.79
C ILE A 23 5.82 25.01 -10.65
N PRO A 24 5.85 26.28 -10.25
CA PRO A 24 6.63 27.29 -10.96
C PRO A 24 8.09 26.86 -11.11
N ALA A 25 8.65 26.99 -12.32
CA ALA A 25 9.98 26.47 -12.63
C ALA A 25 11.07 27.06 -11.71
N ASP A 26 10.98 28.35 -11.38
CA ASP A 26 11.85 29.06 -10.45
C ASP A 26 11.84 28.46 -9.03
N LYS A 27 10.69 27.93 -8.59
CA LYS A 27 10.56 27.22 -7.30
C LYS A 27 10.96 25.75 -7.38
N PHE A 28 10.96 25.17 -8.58
CA PHE A 28 11.37 23.80 -8.86
C PHE A 28 12.90 23.65 -8.90
N HIS A 29 13.61 24.66 -9.42
CA HIS A 29 15.08 24.69 -9.54
C HIS A 29 15.83 24.75 -8.20
N HIS A 30 15.17 25.12 -7.10
CA HIS A 30 15.76 25.07 -5.76
C HIS A 30 15.83 23.64 -5.15
N SER A 31 15.30 22.60 -5.82
CA SER A 31 15.26 21.23 -5.29
C SER A 31 16.41 20.30 -5.74
N ALA A 32 17.63 20.84 -5.91
CA ALA A 32 18.85 20.01 -5.87
C ALA A 32 19.01 19.28 -4.51
N ALA A 33 18.19 19.66 -3.52
CA ALA A 33 18.04 18.95 -2.26
C ALA A 33 17.56 17.51 -2.48
N ALA A 34 18.20 16.59 -1.76
CA ALA A 34 17.78 15.20 -1.70
C ALA A 34 16.33 15.07 -1.20
N SER A 35 15.92 15.89 -0.23
CA SER A 35 14.56 15.90 0.32
C SER A 35 13.69 16.96 -0.36
N VAL A 36 12.42 16.63 -0.60
CA VAL A 36 11.38 17.50 -1.15
C VAL A 36 10.14 17.58 -0.24
N MET A 37 10.27 17.16 1.02
CA MET A 37 9.16 17.10 1.99
C MET A 37 8.48 18.45 2.23
N ASP A 38 9.23 19.56 2.19
CA ASP A 38 8.72 20.91 2.49
C ASP A 38 8.08 21.59 1.28
N VAL A 39 8.36 21.10 0.07
CA VAL A 39 7.95 21.75 -1.18
C VAL A 39 6.43 21.88 -1.33
N PRO A 40 5.58 20.90 -0.95
CA PRO A 40 4.13 21.03 -1.06
C PRO A 40 3.54 22.26 -0.38
N LEU A 41 4.14 22.73 0.71
CA LEU A 41 3.68 23.92 1.44
C LEU A 41 4.40 25.20 0.98
N ALA A 42 5.64 25.09 0.51
CA ALA A 42 6.46 26.24 0.10
C ALA A 42 6.23 26.68 -1.36
N CYS A 43 5.71 25.80 -2.23
CA CYS A 43 5.60 26.10 -3.67
C CYS A 43 4.54 27.17 -3.99
N GLY A 44 3.61 27.46 -3.08
CA GLY A 44 2.59 28.50 -3.24
C GLY A 44 1.40 28.13 -4.14
N LEU A 45 1.19 26.83 -4.41
CA LEU A 45 0.04 26.33 -5.18
C LEU A 45 -1.18 26.01 -4.30
N LEU A 46 -0.97 25.83 -3.00
CA LEU A 46 -2.04 25.60 -2.02
C LEU A 46 -2.40 26.94 -1.37
N SER A 47 -3.69 27.25 -1.33
CA SER A 47 -4.22 28.26 -0.42
C SER A 47 -4.02 27.84 1.05
N GLU A 48 -4.15 28.78 1.97
CA GLU A 48 -4.07 28.49 3.41
C GLU A 48 -5.08 27.41 3.83
N THR A 49 -6.32 27.49 3.33
CA THR A 49 -7.36 26.50 3.58
C THR A 49 -6.98 25.10 3.07
N GLU A 50 -6.47 25.00 1.84
CA GLU A 50 -6.07 23.71 1.25
C GLU A 50 -4.85 23.11 1.96
N ALA A 51 -3.91 23.97 2.38
CA ALA A 51 -2.77 23.56 3.20
C ALA A 51 -3.23 22.99 4.54
N ARG A 52 -4.20 23.64 5.22
CA ARG A 52 -4.77 23.16 6.49
C ARG A 52 -5.52 21.84 6.33
N ILE A 53 -6.41 21.72 5.34
CA ILE A 53 -7.16 20.48 5.04
C ILE A 53 -6.20 19.28 4.88
N THR A 54 -5.08 19.49 4.19
CA THR A 54 -4.14 18.41 3.88
C THR A 54 -3.02 18.23 4.92
N SER A 55 -2.88 19.10 5.92
CA SER A 55 -1.77 19.07 6.91
C SER A 55 -2.23 18.86 8.35
N ASP A 56 -3.38 19.42 8.73
CA ASP A 56 -3.80 19.48 10.14
C ASP A 56 -4.52 18.20 10.58
N TYR A 57 -4.95 17.36 9.62
CA TYR A 57 -5.81 16.21 9.88
C TYR A 57 -5.20 14.91 9.39
N ASP A 58 -5.34 13.84 10.15
CA ASP A 58 -5.26 12.49 9.60
C ASP A 58 -6.64 12.05 9.08
N ALA A 59 -6.76 10.85 8.50
CA ALA A 59 -8.00 10.45 7.82
C ALA A 59 -9.19 10.35 8.77
N THR A 60 -8.94 9.89 9.99
CA THR A 60 -9.94 9.79 11.05
C THR A 60 -10.45 11.16 11.48
N ALA A 61 -9.56 12.12 11.71
CA ALA A 61 -9.96 13.48 12.07
C ALA A 61 -10.69 14.18 10.91
N LEU A 62 -10.16 14.08 9.68
CA LEU A 62 -10.76 14.72 8.51
C LEU A 62 -12.17 14.18 8.21
N LEU A 63 -12.38 12.87 8.37
CA LEU A 63 -13.71 12.26 8.27
C LEU A 63 -14.68 12.82 9.32
N GLY A 64 -14.18 13.14 10.52
CA GLY A 64 -14.95 13.84 11.56
C GLY A 64 -15.39 15.22 11.09
N GLU A 65 -14.47 16.04 10.56
CA GLU A 65 -14.76 17.38 10.03
C GLU A 65 -15.73 17.36 8.84
N LEU A 66 -15.58 16.39 7.93
CA LEU A 66 -16.50 16.17 6.81
C LEU A 66 -17.92 15.85 7.31
N LYS A 67 -18.04 14.93 8.29
CA LYS A 67 -19.35 14.57 8.87
C LYS A 67 -19.97 15.68 9.71
N ALA A 68 -19.15 16.55 10.30
CA ALA A 68 -19.59 17.74 11.01
C ALA A 68 -19.98 18.89 10.07
N GLY A 69 -19.66 18.80 8.78
CA GLY A 69 -19.92 19.84 7.78
C GLY A 69 -18.99 21.05 7.92
N VAL A 70 -17.84 20.89 8.58
CA VAL A 70 -16.81 21.94 8.69
C VAL A 70 -16.12 22.15 7.34
N TRP A 71 -15.82 21.05 6.65
CA TRP A 71 -15.39 21.05 5.25
C TRP A 71 -16.41 20.32 4.39
N SER A 72 -16.66 20.84 3.19
CA SER A 72 -17.40 20.10 2.18
C SER A 72 -16.52 19.01 1.55
N ALA A 73 -17.12 17.94 1.03
CA ALA A 73 -16.38 16.92 0.29
C ALA A 73 -15.66 17.53 -0.92
N GLU A 74 -16.28 18.48 -1.62
CA GLU A 74 -15.64 19.19 -2.74
C GLU A 74 -14.38 19.97 -2.32
N GLN A 75 -14.42 20.71 -1.21
CA GLN A 75 -13.24 21.42 -0.69
C GLN A 75 -12.10 20.46 -0.37
N VAL A 76 -12.42 19.33 0.25
CA VAL A 76 -11.46 18.28 0.56
C VAL A 76 -10.88 17.66 -0.71
N ALA A 77 -11.72 17.27 -1.67
CA ALA A 77 -11.28 16.68 -2.92
C ALA A 77 -10.33 17.63 -3.68
N VAL A 78 -10.68 18.92 -3.83
CA VAL A 78 -9.82 19.91 -4.50
C VAL A 78 -8.46 20.04 -3.81
N ALA A 79 -8.43 20.13 -2.47
CA ALA A 79 -7.20 20.26 -1.72
C ALA A 79 -6.26 19.05 -1.92
N PHE A 80 -6.80 17.83 -1.88
CA PHE A 80 -6.03 16.60 -2.10
C PHE A 80 -5.60 16.42 -3.55
N CYS A 81 -6.46 16.72 -4.53
CA CYS A 81 -6.10 16.70 -5.95
C CYS A 81 -4.92 17.65 -6.26
N LYS A 82 -4.96 18.89 -5.73
CA LYS A 82 -3.84 19.84 -5.85
C LYS A 82 -2.55 19.32 -5.23
N ARG A 83 -2.62 18.81 -4.00
CA ARG A 83 -1.40 18.32 -3.31
C ARG A 83 -0.85 17.03 -3.95
N ALA A 84 -1.70 16.18 -4.50
CA ALA A 84 -1.30 15.03 -5.30
C ALA A 84 -0.64 15.45 -6.63
N ALA A 85 -1.14 16.49 -7.30
CA ALA A 85 -0.49 17.06 -8.48
C ALA A 85 0.93 17.58 -8.18
N ILE A 86 1.11 18.22 -7.02
CA ILE A 86 2.44 18.65 -6.56
C ILE A 86 3.33 17.43 -6.29
N ALA A 87 2.83 16.43 -5.55
CA ALA A 87 3.58 15.20 -5.27
C ALA A 87 4.00 14.45 -6.54
N GLN A 88 3.13 14.42 -7.55
CA GLN A 88 3.43 13.80 -8.84
C GLN A 88 4.62 14.48 -9.53
N GLN A 89 4.69 15.80 -9.53
CA GLN A 89 5.82 16.54 -10.13
C GLN A 89 7.14 16.33 -9.38
N LEU A 90 7.07 16.07 -8.07
CA LEU A 90 8.26 15.89 -7.23
C LEU A 90 8.80 14.45 -7.25
N THR A 91 7.91 13.47 -7.40
CA THR A 91 8.24 12.06 -7.14
C THR A 91 7.78 11.09 -8.22
N ASN A 92 6.94 11.49 -9.18
CA ASN A 92 6.34 10.60 -10.16
C ASN A 92 5.64 9.38 -9.51
N CYS A 93 4.73 9.66 -8.58
CA CYS A 93 4.04 8.69 -7.74
C CYS A 93 2.68 8.22 -8.28
N LEU A 94 2.16 8.82 -9.35
CA LEU A 94 0.85 8.55 -9.92
C LEU A 94 0.97 7.87 -11.30
N THR A 95 0.02 6.98 -11.59
CA THR A 95 -0.27 6.46 -12.93
C THR A 95 -1.49 7.19 -13.44
N GLU A 96 -2.69 6.80 -13.01
CA GLU A 96 -3.93 7.42 -13.47
C GLU A 96 -4.32 8.63 -12.61
N ILE A 97 -4.75 9.71 -13.25
CA ILE A 97 -5.18 10.96 -12.60
C ILE A 97 -6.59 11.31 -13.08
N PHE A 98 -7.55 11.27 -12.16
CA PHE A 98 -8.97 11.51 -12.47
C PHE A 98 -9.61 12.49 -11.48
N PHE A 99 -8.90 13.61 -11.31
CA PHE A 99 -9.26 14.66 -10.36
C PHE A 99 -10.61 15.32 -10.67
N ASP A 100 -10.95 15.54 -11.94
CA ASP A 100 -12.23 16.15 -12.33
C ASP A 100 -13.42 15.26 -11.94
N GLU A 101 -13.31 13.94 -12.19
CA GLU A 101 -14.31 12.96 -11.77
C GLU A 101 -14.43 12.90 -10.24
N ALA A 102 -13.31 12.96 -9.53
CA ALA A 102 -13.28 12.98 -8.08
C ALA A 102 -13.99 14.22 -7.50
N ILE A 103 -13.69 15.41 -8.03
CA ILE A 103 -14.32 16.67 -7.62
C ILE A 103 -15.82 16.65 -7.94
N ALA A 104 -16.21 16.18 -9.13
CA ALA A 104 -17.62 16.04 -9.51
C ALA A 104 -18.37 15.08 -8.57
N ARG A 105 -17.76 13.94 -8.21
CA ARG A 105 -18.32 13.00 -7.25
C ARG A 105 -18.46 13.62 -5.86
N ALA A 106 -17.44 14.33 -5.40
CA ALA A 106 -17.45 15.00 -4.11
C ALA A 106 -18.58 16.05 -4.03
N ARG A 107 -18.75 16.86 -5.07
CA ARG A 107 -19.88 17.79 -5.19
C ARG A 107 -21.24 17.08 -5.18
N LYS A 108 -21.34 15.93 -5.85
CA LYS A 108 -22.56 15.10 -5.82
C LYS A 108 -22.86 14.58 -4.41
N LEU A 109 -21.84 14.13 -3.67
CA LEU A 109 -21.99 13.72 -2.27
C LEU A 109 -22.48 14.88 -1.40
N ASP A 110 -21.90 16.08 -1.56
CA ASP A 110 -22.34 17.29 -0.86
C ASP A 110 -23.80 17.65 -1.18
N GLN A 111 -24.25 17.46 -2.43
CA GLN A 111 -25.64 17.71 -2.83
C GLN A 111 -26.62 16.67 -2.29
N GLU A 112 -26.25 15.38 -2.35
CA GLU A 112 -27.08 14.27 -1.88
C GLU A 112 -27.23 14.28 -0.35
N TYR A 113 -26.17 14.65 0.37
CA TYR A 113 -26.07 14.56 1.82
C TYR A 113 -25.85 15.91 2.51
N GLY A 114 -26.14 17.05 1.85
CA GLY A 114 -25.95 18.41 2.38
C GLY A 114 -26.80 18.72 3.64
N ALA A 115 -27.37 19.93 3.78
CA ALA A 115 -28.05 20.40 5.01
C ALA A 115 -29.19 19.52 5.60
N LYS A 116 -29.50 18.37 4.99
CA LYS A 116 -30.48 17.36 5.40
C LYS A 116 -29.89 16.13 6.08
N SER A 117 -28.57 15.99 6.24
CA SER A 117 -27.92 14.79 6.82
C SER A 117 -27.89 14.74 8.35
N SER A 118 -28.50 15.70 9.06
CA SER A 118 -28.64 15.59 10.51
C SER A 118 -29.59 14.44 10.88
N PRO A 119 -29.14 13.40 11.61
CA PRO A 119 -29.99 12.29 12.05
C PRO A 119 -31.17 12.77 12.90
N SER A 120 -30.99 13.91 13.61
CA SER A 120 -32.02 14.57 14.41
C SER A 120 -33.22 15.10 13.59
N ARG A 121 -33.08 15.19 12.26
CA ARG A 121 -34.11 15.70 11.34
C ARG A 121 -34.66 14.62 10.40
N GLY A 122 -34.45 13.34 10.69
CA GLY A 122 -34.88 12.22 9.84
C GLY A 122 -34.06 12.08 8.54
N GLY A 123 -32.86 12.67 8.50
CA GLY A 123 -31.93 12.55 7.39
C GLY A 123 -31.37 11.14 7.21
N ARG A 124 -31.03 10.78 5.98
CA ARG A 124 -30.30 9.53 5.69
C ARG A 124 -28.94 9.57 6.40
N PRO A 125 -28.50 8.50 7.08
CA PRO A 125 -27.20 8.46 7.71
C PRO A 125 -26.10 8.64 6.67
N LEU A 126 -25.05 9.40 7.03
CA LEU A 126 -23.88 9.59 6.18
C LEU A 126 -23.16 8.25 5.96
N PRO A 127 -22.65 7.99 4.73
CA PRO A 127 -21.80 6.85 4.45
C PRO A 127 -20.58 6.77 5.39
N ALA A 128 -20.06 5.56 5.60
CA ALA A 128 -18.99 5.32 6.57
C ALA A 128 -17.74 6.18 6.28
N LEU A 129 -17.38 6.32 4.99
CA LEU A 129 -16.22 7.06 4.47
C LEU A 129 -16.63 8.31 3.69
N PHE A 130 -17.77 8.91 4.03
CA PHE A 130 -18.36 10.07 3.34
C PHE A 130 -17.32 11.14 2.99
N GLY A 131 -17.13 11.36 1.68
CA GLY A 131 -16.29 12.43 1.12
C GLY A 131 -14.78 12.23 1.28
N LEU A 132 -14.34 11.13 1.91
CA LEU A 132 -12.93 10.92 2.22
C LEU A 132 -12.15 10.55 0.95
N PRO A 133 -11.06 11.28 0.60
CA PRO A 133 -10.23 10.95 -0.55
C PRO A 133 -9.38 9.71 -0.25
N ILE A 134 -9.40 8.73 -1.16
CA ILE A 134 -8.61 7.50 -1.05
C ILE A 134 -7.88 7.21 -2.36
N SER A 135 -6.56 7.03 -2.28
CA SER A 135 -5.69 6.63 -3.40
C SER A 135 -5.60 5.11 -3.50
N LEU A 136 -5.44 4.59 -4.72
CA LEU A 136 -5.34 3.14 -4.97
C LEU A 136 -4.07 2.80 -5.75
N LYS A 137 -3.39 1.72 -5.35
CA LYS A 137 -2.33 1.10 -6.17
C LYS A 137 -2.81 0.80 -7.59
N ASP A 138 -1.93 0.90 -8.58
CA ASP A 138 -2.29 0.71 -9.98
C ASP A 138 -3.01 -0.62 -10.30
N CYS A 139 -2.80 -1.71 -9.55
CA CYS A 139 -3.47 -2.98 -9.84
C CYS A 139 -4.98 -3.03 -9.56
N PHE A 140 -5.52 -2.06 -8.84
CA PHE A 140 -6.97 -1.95 -8.62
C PHE A 140 -7.66 -1.43 -9.88
N GLN A 141 -8.64 -2.18 -10.37
CA GLN A 141 -9.48 -1.72 -11.48
C GLN A 141 -10.41 -0.60 -10.99
N VAL A 142 -10.39 0.52 -11.70
CA VAL A 142 -11.30 1.66 -11.51
C VAL A 142 -11.99 1.90 -12.85
N ARG A 143 -13.31 1.80 -12.89
CA ARG A 143 -14.09 1.93 -14.13
C ARG A 143 -13.69 3.19 -14.91
N GLY A 144 -13.43 3.02 -16.20
CA GLY A 144 -13.06 4.11 -17.11
C GLY A 144 -11.58 4.47 -17.13
N HIS A 145 -10.77 3.94 -16.21
CA HIS A 145 -9.34 4.24 -16.07
C HIS A 145 -8.49 3.01 -16.36
N ASP A 146 -7.29 3.22 -16.88
CA ASP A 146 -6.38 2.13 -17.21
C ASP A 146 -5.88 1.41 -15.96
N THR A 147 -5.54 0.14 -16.13
CA THR A 147 -4.78 -0.64 -15.14
C THR A 147 -3.61 -1.28 -15.83
N SER A 148 -2.47 -0.59 -15.82
CA SER A 148 -1.28 -1.01 -16.55
C SER A 148 -0.45 -2.07 -15.82
N THR A 149 -0.53 -2.09 -14.49
CA THR A 149 0.38 -2.82 -13.59
C THR A 149 1.87 -2.61 -13.91
N GLY A 150 2.21 -1.44 -14.46
CA GLY A 150 3.54 -1.06 -14.90
C GLY A 150 4.03 -1.77 -16.17
N VAL A 151 3.13 -2.34 -16.98
CA VAL A 151 3.48 -3.05 -18.22
C VAL A 151 2.85 -2.37 -19.43
N CYS A 152 3.65 -2.05 -20.45
CA CYS A 152 3.24 -1.29 -21.64
C CYS A 152 2.03 -1.88 -22.37
N CYS A 153 1.92 -3.20 -22.43
CA CYS A 153 0.88 -3.87 -23.21
C CYS A 153 -0.53 -3.65 -22.65
N PHE A 154 -0.64 -3.20 -21.39
CA PHE A 154 -1.88 -2.91 -20.69
C PHE A 154 -2.24 -1.43 -20.65
N VAL A 155 -1.42 -0.56 -21.25
CA VAL A 155 -1.73 0.86 -21.46
C VAL A 155 -2.73 1.01 -22.61
N GLY A 156 -3.72 1.89 -22.44
CA GLY A 156 -4.85 2.12 -23.33
C GLY A 156 -5.95 1.06 -23.19
N GLU A 157 -6.09 0.43 -22.03
CA GLU A 157 -7.06 -0.63 -21.75
C GLU A 157 -7.90 -0.31 -20.49
N PRO A 158 -8.84 0.65 -20.59
CA PRO A 158 -9.59 1.14 -19.44
C PRO A 158 -10.50 0.05 -18.86
N ALA A 159 -10.62 0.02 -17.54
CA ALA A 159 -11.44 -0.97 -16.86
C ALA A 159 -12.93 -0.78 -17.19
N ALA A 160 -13.62 -1.87 -17.53
CA ALA A 160 -15.08 -1.84 -17.72
C ALA A 160 -15.84 -1.65 -16.40
N GLU A 161 -15.26 -2.12 -15.30
CA GLU A 161 -15.85 -2.12 -13.96
C GLU A 161 -14.81 -1.87 -12.88
N HIS A 162 -15.29 -1.53 -11.68
CA HIS A 162 -14.44 -1.45 -10.50
C HIS A 162 -14.06 -2.85 -10.01
N SER A 163 -12.85 -3.00 -9.49
CA SER A 163 -12.50 -4.13 -8.61
C SER A 163 -13.39 -4.13 -7.37
N ALA A 164 -13.55 -5.28 -6.71
CA ALA A 164 -14.49 -5.44 -5.59
C ALA A 164 -14.26 -4.41 -4.48
N LEU A 165 -13.00 -4.17 -4.10
CA LEU A 165 -12.67 -3.18 -3.09
C LEU A 165 -12.96 -1.75 -3.56
N ALA A 166 -12.63 -1.41 -4.82
CA ALA A 166 -12.91 -0.08 -5.34
C ALA A 166 -14.41 0.21 -5.37
N ALA A 167 -15.24 -0.76 -5.79
CA ALA A 167 -16.69 -0.67 -5.75
C ALA A 167 -17.20 -0.46 -4.31
N LEU A 168 -16.70 -1.27 -3.38
CA LEU A 168 -17.06 -1.17 -1.96
C LEU A 168 -16.72 0.22 -1.39
N LEU A 169 -15.52 0.74 -1.64
CA LEU A 169 -15.10 2.05 -1.13
C LEU A 169 -15.97 3.19 -1.69
N VAL A 170 -16.33 3.11 -2.98
CA VAL A 170 -17.27 4.04 -3.61
C VAL A 170 -18.64 3.97 -2.92
N ASP A 171 -19.17 2.77 -2.65
CA ASP A 171 -20.46 2.63 -1.96
C ASP A 171 -20.41 3.07 -0.49
N LEU A 172 -19.25 2.98 0.15
CA LEU A 172 -18.99 3.56 1.48
C LEU A 172 -18.83 5.09 1.46
N GLY A 173 -18.96 5.73 0.29
CA GLY A 173 -18.96 7.18 0.13
C GLY A 173 -17.58 7.80 -0.03
N ALA A 174 -16.53 7.00 -0.25
CA ALA A 174 -15.20 7.52 -0.53
C ALA A 174 -15.13 8.20 -1.91
N VAL A 175 -14.12 9.06 -2.07
CA VAL A 175 -13.76 9.75 -3.31
C VAL A 175 -12.42 9.19 -3.81
N LEU A 176 -12.47 8.32 -4.81
CA LEU A 176 -11.28 7.85 -5.51
C LEU A 176 -10.84 8.94 -6.49
N TYR A 177 -9.54 9.27 -6.55
CA TYR A 177 -9.06 10.42 -7.32
C TYR A 177 -7.78 10.20 -8.13
N CYS A 178 -7.02 9.15 -7.80
CA CYS A 178 -5.87 8.75 -8.57
C CYS A 178 -5.55 7.27 -8.37
N LYS A 179 -4.71 6.75 -9.26
CA LYS A 179 -3.98 5.51 -9.05
C LYS A 179 -2.48 5.78 -8.93
N THR A 180 -1.80 4.95 -8.16
CA THR A 180 -0.40 5.17 -7.79
C THR A 180 0.56 4.17 -8.41
N ASN A 181 1.74 4.68 -8.73
CA ASN A 181 2.76 4.01 -9.51
C ASN A 181 3.34 2.77 -8.81
N VAL A 182 3.75 1.80 -9.63
CA VAL A 182 4.20 0.46 -9.26
C VAL A 182 5.44 0.10 -10.09
N PRO A 183 6.30 -0.85 -9.69
CA PRO A 183 7.32 -1.33 -10.62
C PRO A 183 6.69 -2.15 -11.74
N GLN A 184 7.42 -2.27 -12.85
CA GLN A 184 7.06 -3.17 -13.95
C GLN A 184 6.74 -4.56 -13.40
N SER A 185 5.56 -5.08 -13.74
CA SER A 185 5.04 -6.36 -13.24
C SER A 185 4.91 -6.51 -11.71
N MET A 186 5.00 -5.45 -10.91
CA MET A 186 4.87 -5.52 -9.45
C MET A 186 5.81 -6.49 -8.71
N MET A 187 6.84 -7.04 -9.39
CA MET A 187 7.70 -8.14 -8.90
C MET A 187 9.07 -7.66 -8.39
N THR A 188 9.15 -6.46 -7.81
CA THR A 188 10.38 -5.97 -7.18
C THR A 188 10.08 -4.97 -6.06
N GLY A 189 11.07 -4.77 -5.18
CA GLY A 189 11.01 -3.86 -4.03
C GLY A 189 11.37 -2.41 -4.39
N ASP A 190 11.25 -2.03 -5.65
CA ASP A 190 11.43 -0.67 -6.18
C ASP A 190 10.16 -0.24 -6.94
N SER A 191 10.10 0.97 -7.50
CA SER A 191 8.96 1.44 -8.31
C SER A 191 9.43 2.20 -9.55
N ASP A 192 9.67 1.47 -10.62
CA ASP A 192 10.05 1.99 -11.92
C ASP A 192 9.38 1.18 -13.03
N ASN A 193 8.92 1.84 -14.09
CA ASN A 193 8.21 1.21 -15.19
C ASN A 193 8.12 2.17 -16.38
N VAL A 194 7.17 1.92 -17.28
CA VAL A 194 6.94 2.74 -18.47
C VAL A 194 6.51 4.19 -18.19
N PHE A 195 5.91 4.50 -17.05
CA PHE A 195 5.63 5.87 -16.59
C PHE A 195 6.84 6.55 -15.94
N GLY A 196 7.96 5.83 -15.84
CA GLY A 196 9.17 6.27 -15.16
C GLY A 196 9.16 5.92 -13.67
N ARG A 197 10.21 6.40 -13.00
CA ARG A 197 10.56 6.01 -11.64
C ARG A 197 9.89 6.86 -10.58
N THR A 198 9.33 6.21 -9.57
CA THR A 198 8.93 6.88 -8.33
C THR A 198 10.13 7.11 -7.42
N LEU A 199 10.30 8.35 -6.97
CA LEU A 199 11.39 8.76 -6.08
C LEU A 199 10.90 8.90 -4.64
N ASN A 200 11.78 8.58 -3.67
CA ASN A 200 11.47 8.79 -2.26
C ASN A 200 11.51 10.29 -1.91
N PRO A 201 10.45 10.88 -1.33
CA PRO A 201 10.38 12.31 -1.06
C PRO A 201 11.32 12.78 0.04
N ARG A 202 11.77 11.91 0.95
CA ARG A 202 12.79 12.26 1.98
C ARG A 202 14.20 12.26 1.41
N ASN A 203 14.46 11.44 0.40
CA ASN A 203 15.74 11.41 -0.31
C ASN A 203 15.55 10.80 -1.70
N ARG A 204 15.54 11.66 -2.73
CA ARG A 204 15.32 11.30 -4.14
C ARG A 204 16.42 10.43 -4.76
N LEU A 205 17.53 10.20 -4.06
CA LEU A 205 18.56 9.24 -4.44
C LEU A 205 18.26 7.81 -3.95
N LEU A 206 17.20 7.63 -3.17
CA LEU A 206 16.76 6.35 -2.61
C LEU A 206 15.43 5.90 -3.22
N THR A 207 15.19 4.59 -3.14
CA THR A 207 13.93 4.01 -3.59
C THR A 207 12.77 4.42 -2.69
N ALA A 208 11.59 4.63 -3.29
CA ALA A 208 10.32 4.71 -2.57
C ALA A 208 9.82 3.33 -2.11
N GLY A 209 10.58 2.26 -2.37
CA GLY A 209 10.16 0.88 -2.13
C GLY A 209 9.21 0.37 -3.21
N GLY A 210 8.78 -0.88 -3.06
CA GLY A 210 7.88 -1.54 -3.99
C GLY A 210 7.19 -2.76 -3.40
N SER A 211 6.12 -3.25 -4.03
CA SER A 211 5.59 -2.76 -5.31
C SER A 211 4.55 -1.63 -5.21
N THR A 212 4.29 -1.10 -4.01
CA THR A 212 3.35 0.02 -3.79
C THR A 212 4.10 1.34 -3.47
N GLY A 213 5.17 1.65 -4.22
CA GLY A 213 6.00 2.82 -3.95
C GLY A 213 5.31 4.15 -4.22
N GLY A 214 4.41 4.19 -5.22
CA GLY A 214 3.59 5.37 -5.50
C GLY A 214 2.75 5.82 -4.30
N GLU A 215 2.00 4.91 -3.66
CA GLU A 215 1.29 5.23 -2.40
C GLU A 215 2.24 5.75 -1.33
N GLY A 216 3.40 5.09 -1.18
CA GLY A 216 4.42 5.46 -0.20
C GLY A 216 4.87 6.92 -0.35
N ALA A 217 5.23 7.32 -1.56
CA ALA A 217 5.66 8.69 -1.85
C ALA A 217 4.50 9.70 -1.74
N LEU A 218 3.31 9.35 -2.24
CA LEU A 218 2.13 10.21 -2.20
C LEU A 218 1.69 10.53 -0.76
N LEU A 219 1.61 9.50 0.09
CA LEU A 219 1.23 9.63 1.51
C LEU A 219 2.28 10.40 2.31
N ALA A 220 3.57 10.18 2.05
CA ALA A 220 4.64 10.92 2.71
C ALA A 220 4.60 12.43 2.40
N LEU A 221 4.22 12.80 1.16
CA LEU A 221 4.00 14.20 0.78
C LEU A 221 2.61 14.74 1.14
N ARG A 222 1.78 13.92 1.82
CA ARG A 222 0.41 14.25 2.23
C ARG A 222 -0.51 14.60 1.05
N GLY A 223 -0.14 14.17 -0.16
CA GLY A 223 -1.03 14.19 -1.33
C GLY A 223 -2.13 13.13 -1.24
N SER A 224 -2.01 12.23 -0.27
CA SER A 224 -3.04 11.36 0.29
C SER A 224 -2.83 11.29 1.81
N ILE A 225 -3.87 10.89 2.56
CA ILE A 225 -3.76 10.52 3.98
C ILE A 225 -4.15 9.07 4.26
N LEU A 226 -4.85 8.43 3.30
CA LEU A 226 -5.24 7.03 3.33
C LEU A 226 -5.24 6.49 1.91
N GLY A 227 -4.47 5.44 1.69
CA GLY A 227 -4.35 4.75 0.42
C GLY A 227 -4.41 3.23 0.58
N VAL A 228 -4.51 2.51 -0.53
CA VAL A 228 -4.60 1.06 -0.52
C VAL A 228 -3.53 0.42 -1.39
N GLY A 229 -2.74 -0.47 -0.79
CA GLY A 229 -1.76 -1.29 -1.46
C GLY A 229 -2.14 -2.77 -1.52
N THR A 230 -1.25 -3.56 -2.11
CA THR A 230 -1.30 -5.04 -2.08
C THR A 230 0.04 -5.59 -1.61
N ASP A 231 0.03 -6.72 -0.92
CA ASP A 231 1.21 -7.29 -0.26
C ASP A 231 1.23 -8.83 -0.36
N ILE A 232 2.12 -9.39 -1.18
CA ILE A 232 2.40 -10.84 -1.27
C ILE A 232 3.75 -11.24 -0.66
N ALA A 233 4.67 -10.28 -0.50
CA ALA A 233 6.00 -10.50 0.09
C ALA A 233 6.51 -9.30 0.91
N GLY A 234 5.74 -8.22 1.02
CA GLY A 234 6.16 -6.95 1.62
C GLY A 234 5.67 -5.71 0.90
N SER A 235 4.90 -5.82 -0.19
CA SER A 235 4.61 -4.68 -1.07
C SER A 235 3.78 -3.55 -0.45
N ILE A 236 3.17 -3.71 0.72
CA ILE A 236 2.62 -2.59 1.54
C ILE A 236 3.70 -2.09 2.52
N ARG A 237 4.37 -3.04 3.18
CA ARG A 237 5.28 -2.79 4.30
C ARG A 237 6.64 -2.21 3.90
N ILE A 238 7.17 -2.59 2.74
CA ILE A 238 8.44 -2.09 2.18
C ILE A 238 8.30 -0.61 1.79
N PRO A 239 7.30 -0.18 1.00
CA PRO A 239 7.07 1.24 0.77
C PRO A 239 6.77 2.03 2.05
N ALA A 240 6.03 1.45 3.00
CA ALA A 240 5.75 2.12 4.27
C ALA A 240 7.04 2.39 5.07
N LEU A 241 7.95 1.41 5.13
CA LEU A 241 9.29 1.55 5.69
C LEU A 241 10.10 2.63 4.97
N CYS A 242 10.16 2.57 3.64
CA CYS A 242 11.00 3.49 2.86
C CYS A 242 10.55 4.95 3.03
N ASN A 243 9.24 5.17 3.11
CA ASN A 243 8.64 6.50 3.14
C ASN A 243 8.15 6.89 4.54
N GLY A 244 8.57 6.22 5.61
CA GLY A 244 8.23 6.60 6.99
C GLY A 244 6.74 6.87 7.21
N ILE A 245 5.89 5.93 6.80
CA ILE A 245 4.42 5.94 6.99
C ILE A 245 3.97 4.60 7.57
N TYR A 246 2.67 4.50 7.88
CA TYR A 246 2.07 3.26 8.36
C TYR A 246 1.60 2.40 7.17
N GLY A 247 1.82 1.09 7.28
CA GLY A 247 1.34 0.13 6.28
C GLY A 247 0.90 -1.17 6.95
N PHE A 248 -0.37 -1.54 6.78
CA PHE A 248 -0.96 -2.71 7.40
C PHE A 248 -1.31 -3.76 6.34
N ARG A 249 -0.67 -4.93 6.41
CA ARG A 249 -1.11 -6.13 5.69
C ARG A 249 -2.09 -6.89 6.59
N PRO A 250 -3.39 -6.97 6.28
CA PRO A 250 -4.31 -7.86 6.98
C PRO A 250 -4.14 -9.32 6.53
N SER A 251 -4.68 -10.25 7.32
CA SER A 251 -4.86 -11.63 6.86
C SER A 251 -5.68 -11.67 5.58
N VAL A 252 -5.37 -12.62 4.70
CA VAL A 252 -6.05 -12.78 3.41
C VAL A 252 -7.56 -12.99 3.64
N GLY A 253 -8.37 -12.37 2.79
CA GLY A 253 -9.83 -12.46 2.83
C GLY A 253 -10.53 -11.41 3.71
N LEU A 254 -9.82 -10.70 4.61
CA LEU A 254 -10.45 -9.63 5.39
C LEU A 254 -10.80 -8.39 4.57
N VAL A 255 -10.03 -8.12 3.52
CA VAL A 255 -10.27 -7.02 2.58
C VAL A 255 -10.53 -7.64 1.20
N PRO A 256 -11.62 -7.26 0.49
CA PRO A 256 -11.90 -7.71 -0.87
C PRO A 256 -10.70 -7.57 -1.80
N TYR A 257 -10.49 -8.57 -2.65
CA TYR A 257 -9.35 -8.69 -3.56
C TYR A 257 -9.75 -9.10 -4.99
N SER A 258 -10.98 -9.51 -5.25
CA SER A 258 -11.41 -9.88 -6.59
C SER A 258 -11.46 -8.68 -7.56
N GLY A 259 -11.32 -8.97 -8.85
CA GLY A 259 -11.35 -7.96 -9.91
C GLY A 259 -10.08 -7.11 -10.04
N LEU A 260 -8.99 -7.43 -9.35
CA LEU A 260 -7.68 -6.82 -9.62
C LEU A 260 -7.11 -7.33 -10.94
N ARG A 261 -6.29 -6.53 -11.63
CA ARG A 261 -5.51 -7.04 -12.77
C ARG A 261 -4.36 -7.91 -12.23
N GLY A 262 -4.49 -9.21 -12.43
CA GLY A 262 -3.45 -10.18 -12.12
C GLY A 262 -2.29 -10.09 -13.11
N LEU A 263 -1.11 -10.51 -12.66
CA LEU A 263 0.13 -10.56 -13.45
C LEU A 263 0.72 -11.97 -13.59
N GLY A 264 0.09 -12.95 -12.96
CA GLY A 264 0.40 -14.36 -13.14
C GLY A 264 -0.77 -15.06 -13.83
N PRO A 265 -0.57 -16.29 -14.30
CA PRO A 265 -1.65 -17.11 -14.81
C PRO A 265 -2.81 -17.21 -13.81
N SER A 266 -4.05 -17.11 -14.32
CA SER A 266 -5.25 -17.29 -13.51
C SER A 266 -5.27 -18.70 -12.89
N GLY A 267 -5.76 -18.80 -11.65
CA GLY A 267 -5.83 -20.08 -10.92
C GLY A 267 -4.53 -20.50 -10.23
N THR A 268 -3.51 -19.64 -10.19
CA THR A 268 -2.32 -19.86 -9.36
C THR A 268 -2.72 -19.85 -7.87
N GLY A 269 -2.38 -20.92 -7.14
CA GLY A 269 -2.68 -21.09 -5.72
C GLY A 269 -1.42 -21.00 -4.84
N GLY A 270 -1.61 -21.03 -3.51
CA GLY A 270 -0.51 -21.09 -2.54
C GLY A 270 -0.50 -19.90 -1.58
N VAL A 271 0.57 -19.10 -1.60
CA VAL A 271 0.66 -17.86 -0.82
C VAL A 271 -0.13 -16.77 -1.54
N HIS A 272 -1.19 -16.28 -0.90
CA HIS A 272 -2.05 -15.25 -1.46
C HIS A 272 -1.58 -13.84 -1.05
N SER A 273 -1.72 -12.91 -1.99
CA SER A 273 -1.60 -11.47 -1.74
C SER A 273 -2.78 -10.99 -0.90
N SER A 274 -2.57 -9.92 -0.14
CA SER A 274 -3.60 -9.27 0.66
C SER A 274 -3.65 -7.78 0.31
N ALA A 275 -4.85 -7.22 0.18
CA ALA A 275 -5.05 -5.77 0.05
C ALA A 275 -5.11 -5.15 1.45
N GLY A 276 -4.54 -3.97 1.64
CA GLY A 276 -4.50 -3.35 2.96
C GLY A 276 -4.17 -1.86 2.93
N PRO A 277 -4.49 -1.15 4.03
CA PRO A 277 -4.32 0.29 4.09
C PRO A 277 -2.87 0.72 4.30
N MET A 278 -2.53 1.85 3.69
CA MET A 278 -1.35 2.65 3.97
C MET A 278 -1.81 4.04 4.39
N ALA A 279 -1.24 4.59 5.45
CA ALA A 279 -1.75 5.83 6.03
C ALA A 279 -0.68 6.63 6.78
N THR A 280 -1.03 7.86 7.16
CA THR A 280 -0.15 8.74 7.95
C THR A 280 -0.30 8.56 9.48
N SER A 281 -1.26 7.75 9.92
CA SER A 281 -1.43 7.37 11.32
C SER A 281 -1.87 5.90 11.43
N LEU A 282 -1.60 5.27 12.59
CA LEU A 282 -2.07 3.91 12.86
C LEU A 282 -3.60 3.83 12.94
N ARG A 283 -4.26 4.86 13.51
CA ARG A 283 -5.71 4.87 13.67
C ARG A 283 -6.44 4.94 12.33
N ASP A 284 -5.82 5.48 11.28
CA ASP A 284 -6.38 5.49 9.93
C ASP A 284 -6.36 4.11 9.27
N CYS A 285 -5.31 3.31 9.52
CA CYS A 285 -5.34 1.89 9.13
C CYS A 285 -6.52 1.18 9.84
N GLY A 286 -6.74 1.49 11.12
CA GLY A 286 -7.89 1.00 11.88
C GLY A 286 -9.24 1.46 11.32
N LEU A 287 -9.37 2.75 10.96
CA LEU A 287 -10.57 3.31 10.31
C LEU A 287 -10.92 2.55 9.04
N PHE A 288 -9.94 2.33 8.16
CA PHE A 288 -10.14 1.61 6.90
C PHE A 288 -10.63 0.19 7.15
N LEU A 289 -9.91 -0.58 7.98
CA LEU A 289 -10.27 -1.97 8.27
C LEU A 289 -11.65 -2.06 8.92
N LYS A 290 -11.95 -1.17 9.87
CA LYS A 290 -13.25 -1.09 10.52
C LYS A 290 -14.38 -0.79 9.53
N ALA A 291 -14.17 0.13 8.58
CA ALA A 291 -15.16 0.45 7.56
C ALA A 291 -15.40 -0.74 6.62
N VAL A 292 -14.34 -1.41 6.16
CA VAL A 292 -14.43 -2.57 5.26
C VAL A 292 -15.04 -3.78 5.96
N MET A 293 -14.61 -4.12 7.18
CA MET A 293 -15.10 -5.30 7.92
C MET A 293 -16.54 -5.15 8.42
N ARG A 294 -17.04 -3.91 8.53
CA ARG A 294 -18.46 -3.62 8.82
C ARG A 294 -19.32 -3.50 7.58
N ALA A 295 -18.70 -3.37 6.41
CA ALA A 295 -19.42 -3.47 5.17
C ALA A 295 -19.55 -4.96 4.84
N ASP A 296 -20.72 -5.38 4.36
CA ASP A 296 -20.99 -6.76 3.95
C ASP A 296 -20.10 -7.16 2.75
N ALA A 297 -18.79 -7.31 2.97
CA ALA A 297 -17.75 -7.38 1.95
C ALA A 297 -17.91 -8.61 1.05
N TRP A 298 -18.54 -9.67 1.58
CA TRP A 298 -18.91 -10.88 0.84
C TRP A 298 -19.92 -10.62 -0.30
N ARG A 299 -20.61 -9.47 -0.31
CA ARG A 299 -21.46 -9.05 -1.44
C ARG A 299 -20.66 -8.58 -2.65
N TYR A 300 -19.40 -8.20 -2.46
CA TYR A 300 -18.50 -7.72 -3.51
C TYR A 300 -17.48 -8.77 -3.93
N ASP A 301 -17.08 -9.64 -3.01
CA ASP A 301 -16.05 -10.66 -3.26
C ASP A 301 -16.40 -11.97 -2.56
N SER A 302 -16.51 -13.06 -3.33
CA SER A 302 -16.81 -14.40 -2.82
C SER A 302 -15.70 -14.99 -1.95
N ALA A 303 -14.48 -14.46 -2.03
CA ALA A 303 -13.36 -14.83 -1.16
C ALA A 303 -13.29 -14.00 0.14
N ALA A 304 -14.16 -13.00 0.32
CA ALA A 304 -14.16 -12.19 1.54
C ALA A 304 -14.65 -13.01 2.74
N VAL A 305 -13.89 -12.96 3.83
CA VAL A 305 -14.21 -13.62 5.09
C VAL A 305 -14.90 -12.62 6.01
N ALA A 306 -16.13 -12.95 6.43
CA ALA A 306 -16.88 -12.15 7.38
C ALA A 306 -16.34 -12.38 8.80
N VAL A 307 -15.54 -11.44 9.29
CA VAL A 307 -15.09 -11.39 10.68
C VAL A 307 -15.61 -10.10 11.32
N PRO A 308 -16.40 -10.16 12.40
CA PRO A 308 -16.90 -8.96 13.08
C PRO A 308 -15.75 -8.08 13.60
N TRP A 309 -15.88 -6.76 13.41
CA TRP A 309 -14.98 -5.80 14.06
C TRP A 309 -15.24 -5.75 15.56
N VAL A 310 -14.18 -5.81 16.37
CA VAL A 310 -14.24 -5.66 17.83
C VAL A 310 -13.78 -4.25 18.19
N ASP A 311 -14.66 -3.41 18.73
CA ASP A 311 -14.35 -2.02 19.09
C ASP A 311 -13.42 -1.92 20.30
N ASP A 312 -13.69 -2.73 21.32
CA ASP A 312 -12.92 -2.77 22.55
C ASP A 312 -12.09 -4.04 22.58
N VAL A 313 -10.86 -3.96 22.07
CA VAL A 313 -9.81 -4.94 22.42
C VAL A 313 -9.36 -4.75 23.89
N GLN A 314 -9.96 -3.78 24.61
CA GLN A 314 -9.59 -3.42 25.97
C GLN A 314 -9.80 -4.58 26.95
N GLN A 315 -8.66 -4.96 27.53
CA GLN A 315 -8.47 -5.89 28.63
C GLN A 315 -8.92 -7.32 28.32
N GLN A 316 -7.94 -8.10 27.84
CA GLN A 316 -7.92 -9.55 28.09
C GLN A 316 -8.53 -9.83 29.48
N PRO A 317 -9.57 -10.68 29.60
CA PRO A 317 -10.19 -10.95 30.88
C PRO A 317 -9.10 -11.30 31.92
N GLY A 318 -8.98 -10.50 32.99
CA GLY A 318 -8.07 -10.78 34.11
C GLY A 318 -6.80 -9.93 34.24
N GLY A 319 -6.66 -8.79 33.54
CA GLY A 319 -5.56 -7.85 33.81
C GLY A 319 -4.16 -8.39 33.50
N ARG A 320 -4.08 -9.41 32.63
CA ARG A 320 -2.83 -10.01 32.17
C ARG A 320 -2.03 -9.00 31.33
N LYS A 321 -0.71 -8.94 31.56
CA LYS A 321 0.22 -8.16 30.73
C LYS A 321 0.22 -8.66 29.27
N LEU A 322 0.29 -7.74 28.32
CA LEU A 322 0.52 -8.06 26.91
C LEU A 322 1.92 -8.65 26.76
N ARG A 323 2.04 -9.85 26.21
CA ARG A 323 3.32 -10.53 26.02
C ARG A 323 3.79 -10.33 24.59
N ILE A 324 4.80 -9.49 24.42
CA ILE A 324 5.34 -9.10 23.11
C ILE A 324 6.64 -9.86 22.87
N GLY A 325 6.62 -10.77 21.90
CA GLY A 325 7.80 -11.49 21.43
C GLY A 325 8.73 -10.54 20.69
N VAL A 326 9.99 -10.40 21.09
CA VAL A 326 10.97 -9.53 20.41
C VAL A 326 12.00 -10.38 19.69
N ALA A 327 12.00 -10.29 18.35
CA ALA A 327 13.02 -10.87 17.50
C ALA A 327 13.96 -9.76 16.99
N LEU A 328 15.25 -9.85 17.35
CA LEU A 328 16.24 -8.83 16.97
C LEU A 328 16.69 -8.93 15.51
N THR A 329 16.47 -10.09 14.89
CA THR A 329 16.82 -10.42 13.50
C THR A 329 15.88 -11.50 13.00
N ASP A 330 15.78 -11.64 11.69
CA ASP A 330 15.12 -12.78 11.04
C ASP A 330 15.99 -14.05 11.03
N GLY A 331 17.22 -13.99 11.54
CA GLY A 331 18.18 -15.09 11.56
C GLY A 331 18.85 -15.37 10.21
N VAL A 332 18.61 -14.53 9.19
CA VAL A 332 19.19 -14.64 7.85
C VAL A 332 20.04 -13.43 7.51
N PHE A 333 19.54 -12.22 7.77
CA PHE A 333 20.25 -10.97 7.50
C PHE A 333 20.34 -10.12 8.76
N THR A 334 21.54 -9.69 9.11
CA THR A 334 21.76 -8.81 10.27
C THR A 334 21.27 -7.39 10.00
N PRO A 335 20.40 -6.80 10.85
CA PRO A 335 19.95 -5.43 10.65
C PRO A 335 21.08 -4.40 10.82
N SER A 336 21.03 -3.34 10.01
CA SER A 336 21.97 -2.24 10.05
C SER A 336 21.86 -1.43 11.36
N PRO A 337 22.88 -0.65 11.74
CA PRO A 337 22.86 0.13 12.98
C PRO A 337 21.61 1.03 13.16
N PRO A 338 21.15 1.78 12.14
CA PRO A 338 19.92 2.59 12.28
C PRO A 338 18.67 1.75 12.59
N VAL A 339 18.53 0.58 11.97
CA VAL A 339 17.38 -0.32 12.22
C VAL A 339 17.43 -0.90 13.63
N ARG A 340 18.60 -1.35 14.08
CA ARG A 340 18.80 -1.84 15.46
C ARG A 340 18.49 -0.75 16.50
N ARG A 341 18.86 0.51 16.21
CA ARG A 341 18.54 1.65 17.07
C ARG A 341 17.02 1.88 17.16
N GLY A 342 16.32 1.90 16.04
CA GLY A 342 14.86 2.05 16.01
C GLY A 342 14.14 0.93 16.75
N LEU A 343 14.55 -0.32 16.53
CA LEU A 343 14.02 -1.47 17.29
C LEU A 343 14.28 -1.33 18.79
N LYS A 344 15.50 -0.93 19.17
CA LYS A 344 15.85 -0.72 20.59
C LYS A 344 14.95 0.34 21.22
N GLN A 345 14.72 1.46 20.55
CA GLN A 345 13.81 2.52 21.04
C GLN A 345 12.40 1.97 21.29
N ALA A 346 11.84 1.23 20.33
CA ALA A 346 10.53 0.59 20.51
C ALA A 346 10.50 -0.42 21.66
N VAL A 347 11.54 -1.24 21.80
CA VAL A 347 11.66 -2.22 22.91
C VAL A 347 11.78 -1.52 24.26
N ASP A 348 12.56 -0.44 24.36
CA ASP A 348 12.72 0.31 25.60
C ASP A 348 11.41 0.99 26.03
N LEU A 349 10.65 1.54 25.08
CA LEU A 349 9.31 2.07 25.35
C LEU A 349 8.36 0.99 25.88
N LEU A 350 8.35 -0.20 25.25
CA LEU A 350 7.52 -1.32 25.72
C LEU A 350 7.94 -1.83 27.11
N ARG A 351 9.24 -1.87 27.41
CA ARG A 351 9.74 -2.24 28.74
C ARG A 351 9.38 -1.23 29.83
N GLY A 352 9.23 0.04 29.45
CA GLY A 352 8.78 1.10 30.34
C GLY A 352 7.29 1.01 30.70
N ASP A 353 6.48 0.28 29.92
CA ASP A 353 5.06 0.10 30.17
C ASP A 353 4.79 -1.11 31.08
N SER A 354 4.24 -0.86 32.27
CA SER A 354 3.92 -1.89 33.25
C SER A 354 2.90 -2.94 32.77
N SER A 355 2.11 -2.61 31.75
CA SER A 355 1.11 -3.48 31.13
C SER A 355 1.70 -4.44 30.09
N VAL A 356 2.99 -4.35 29.79
CA VAL A 356 3.67 -5.17 28.78
C VAL A 356 4.76 -6.05 29.41
N GLU A 357 4.90 -7.27 28.90
CA GLU A 357 6.01 -8.17 29.14
C GLU A 357 6.74 -8.41 27.82
N VAL A 358 8.03 -8.07 27.76
CA VAL A 358 8.88 -8.31 26.59
C VAL A 358 9.53 -9.69 26.69
N VAL A 359 9.26 -10.56 25.72
CA VAL A 359 9.76 -11.94 25.67
C VAL A 359 10.75 -12.09 24.52
N PRO A 360 12.06 -12.33 24.77
CA PRO A 360 13.01 -12.61 23.69
C PRO A 360 12.63 -13.88 22.92
N ILE A 361 12.67 -13.81 21.59
CA ILE A 361 12.37 -14.95 20.70
C ILE A 361 13.34 -15.03 19.51
N ASP A 362 13.49 -16.23 19.00
CA ASP A 362 14.08 -16.50 17.69
C ASP A 362 12.99 -16.93 16.71
N LEU A 363 13.10 -16.50 15.45
CA LEU A 363 12.15 -16.85 14.40
C LEU A 363 12.55 -18.16 13.72
N PRO A 364 11.73 -19.24 13.83
CA PRO A 364 12.12 -20.52 13.29
C PRO A 364 12.04 -20.58 11.76
N GLY A 365 13.10 -21.08 11.11
CA GLY A 365 13.04 -21.56 9.73
C GLY A 365 12.90 -20.49 8.64
N VAL A 366 13.20 -19.21 8.93
CA VAL A 366 13.01 -18.09 7.99
C VAL A 366 13.72 -18.32 6.65
N GLY A 367 14.95 -18.85 6.66
CA GLY A 367 15.70 -19.10 5.42
C GLY A 367 15.01 -20.09 4.47
N LEU A 368 14.39 -21.15 5.00
CA LEU A 368 13.62 -22.10 4.19
C LEU A 368 12.31 -21.47 3.73
N ILE A 369 11.61 -20.77 4.62
CA ILE A 369 10.37 -20.05 4.30
C ILE A 369 10.59 -19.05 3.16
N SER A 370 11.70 -18.31 3.17
CA SER A 370 12.02 -17.37 2.10
C SER A 370 12.24 -18.07 0.76
N ARG A 371 12.85 -19.26 0.74
CA ARG A 371 13.06 -20.04 -0.49
C ARG A 371 11.73 -20.58 -1.02
N ASP A 372 10.90 -21.13 -0.13
CA ASP A 372 9.58 -21.62 -0.48
C ASP A 372 8.68 -20.47 -1.01
N LEU A 373 8.75 -19.27 -0.41
CA LEU A 373 8.02 -18.10 -0.89
C LEU A 373 8.45 -17.70 -2.30
N ILE A 374 9.75 -17.72 -2.60
CA ILE A 374 10.25 -17.48 -3.97
C ILE A 374 9.63 -18.51 -4.92
N SER A 375 9.65 -19.80 -4.58
CA SER A 375 9.02 -20.84 -5.40
C SER A 375 7.51 -20.65 -5.57
N TYR A 376 6.79 -20.12 -4.58
CA TYR A 376 5.37 -19.80 -4.70
C TYR A 376 5.11 -18.65 -5.68
N VAL A 377 5.91 -17.58 -5.62
CA VAL A 377 5.70 -16.42 -6.52
C VAL A 377 6.23 -16.66 -7.93
N THR A 378 6.98 -17.73 -8.14
CA THR A 378 7.51 -18.15 -9.45
C THR A 378 7.01 -19.56 -9.84
N LEU A 379 5.84 -19.99 -9.36
CA LEU A 379 5.31 -21.35 -9.59
C LEU A 379 5.32 -21.74 -11.08
N SER A 380 4.88 -20.83 -11.95
CA SER A 380 4.82 -21.03 -13.40
C SER A 380 6.06 -20.53 -14.13
N GLY A 381 7.12 -20.14 -13.41
CA GLY A 381 8.25 -19.43 -13.98
C GLY A 381 7.84 -18.03 -14.44
N SER A 382 8.48 -17.54 -15.50
CA SER A 382 8.39 -16.14 -15.94
C SER A 382 7.89 -15.98 -17.38
N ASP A 383 7.52 -17.09 -18.04
CA ASP A 383 7.12 -17.09 -19.45
C ASP A 383 5.96 -16.12 -19.68
N HIS A 384 4.95 -16.16 -18.81
CA HIS A 384 3.82 -15.23 -18.88
C HIS A 384 4.25 -13.76 -18.79
N ASN A 385 5.21 -13.41 -17.93
CA ASN A 385 5.72 -12.04 -17.82
C ASN A 385 6.43 -11.62 -19.11
N TYR A 386 7.31 -12.48 -19.63
CA TYR A 386 8.04 -12.22 -20.87
C TYR A 386 7.13 -12.14 -22.10
N GLU A 387 6.07 -12.94 -22.16
CA GLU A 387 5.01 -12.83 -23.18
C GLU A 387 4.37 -11.44 -23.15
N GLN A 388 4.00 -10.93 -21.97
CA GLN A 388 3.44 -9.58 -21.86
C GLN A 388 4.43 -8.49 -22.30
N PHE A 389 5.70 -8.60 -21.89
CA PHE A 389 6.75 -7.65 -22.28
C PHE A 389 7.01 -7.68 -23.80
N ALA A 390 6.99 -8.87 -24.41
CA ALA A 390 7.24 -9.07 -25.83
C ALA A 390 6.16 -8.43 -26.72
N ARG A 391 4.90 -8.34 -26.26
CA ARG A 391 3.78 -7.72 -27.00
C ARG A 391 4.07 -6.27 -27.43
N THR A 392 4.91 -5.56 -26.68
CA THR A 392 5.31 -4.17 -26.97
C THR A 392 6.82 -4.01 -27.15
N GLY A 393 7.61 -5.09 -27.06
CA GLY A 393 9.06 -5.03 -27.09
C GLY A 393 9.65 -4.23 -25.92
N GLU A 394 9.00 -4.27 -24.76
CA GLU A 394 9.45 -3.61 -23.54
C GLU A 394 10.56 -4.45 -22.87
N PRO A 395 11.74 -3.89 -22.55
CA PRO A 395 12.76 -4.62 -21.82
C PRO A 395 12.44 -4.70 -20.31
N PRO A 396 12.89 -5.75 -19.60
CA PRO A 396 12.83 -5.78 -18.15
C PRO A 396 13.63 -4.63 -17.52
N ILE A 397 13.05 -3.92 -16.56
CA ILE A 397 13.75 -2.88 -15.78
C ILE A 397 14.89 -3.47 -14.94
N LEU A 398 15.86 -2.64 -14.57
CA LEU A 398 17.06 -3.07 -13.84
C LEU A 398 16.72 -3.72 -12.48
N SER A 399 15.80 -3.15 -11.70
CA SER A 399 15.40 -3.70 -10.41
C SER A 399 14.74 -5.08 -10.50
N LEU A 400 14.10 -5.45 -11.61
CA LEU A 400 13.62 -6.82 -11.85
C LEU A 400 14.78 -7.76 -12.16
N GLN A 401 15.72 -7.32 -12.99
CA GLN A 401 16.90 -8.10 -13.36
C GLN A 401 17.78 -8.39 -12.12
N VAL A 402 18.06 -7.37 -11.31
CA VAL A 402 18.88 -7.49 -10.09
C VAL A 402 18.16 -8.29 -9.00
N GLY A 403 16.84 -8.16 -8.91
CA GLY A 403 16.02 -8.97 -8.00
C GLY A 403 16.05 -10.46 -8.33
N GLY A 404 16.20 -10.81 -9.61
CA GLY A 404 16.43 -12.17 -10.10
C GLY A 404 15.20 -13.09 -10.07
N LEU A 405 14.03 -12.60 -9.65
CA LEU A 405 12.79 -13.39 -9.62
C LEU A 405 12.42 -13.94 -11.01
N LEU A 406 12.61 -13.13 -12.06
CA LEU A 406 12.28 -13.56 -13.42
C LEU A 406 13.22 -14.65 -13.98
N SER A 407 14.35 -14.91 -13.32
CA SER A 407 15.29 -15.97 -13.71
C SER A 407 15.04 -17.28 -12.97
N VAL A 408 14.08 -17.33 -12.04
CA VAL A 408 13.75 -18.56 -11.31
C VAL A 408 12.88 -19.44 -12.22
N PRO A 409 13.26 -20.69 -12.49
CA PRO A 409 12.44 -21.58 -13.30
C PRO A 409 11.13 -21.91 -12.59
N GLY A 410 10.10 -22.19 -13.39
CA GLY A 410 8.85 -22.75 -12.89
C GLY A 410 9.06 -24.09 -12.20
N THR A 411 8.05 -24.51 -11.45
CA THR A 411 8.06 -25.76 -10.70
C THR A 411 6.94 -26.71 -11.12
N THR A 412 6.99 -27.94 -10.63
CA THR A 412 5.99 -28.97 -10.95
C THR A 412 4.85 -28.96 -9.94
N LEU A 413 3.70 -29.55 -10.31
CA LEU A 413 2.58 -29.72 -9.39
C LEU A 413 2.97 -30.52 -8.14
N GLN A 414 3.85 -31.51 -8.29
CA GLN A 414 4.38 -32.29 -7.17
C GLN A 414 5.13 -31.41 -6.17
N VAL A 415 6.01 -30.53 -6.66
CA VAL A 415 6.73 -29.58 -5.79
C VAL A 415 5.76 -28.58 -5.16
N CYS A 416 4.70 -28.17 -5.85
CA CYS A 416 3.64 -27.35 -5.27
C CYS A 416 2.95 -28.03 -4.07
N PHE A 417 2.67 -29.33 -4.15
CA PHE A 417 2.12 -30.08 -3.02
C PHE A 417 3.09 -30.15 -1.83
N GLU A 418 4.37 -30.35 -2.10
CA GLU A 418 5.40 -30.35 -1.08
C GLU A 418 5.57 -28.97 -0.41
N LEU A 419 5.51 -27.89 -1.20
CA LEU A 419 5.48 -26.52 -0.71
C LEU A 419 4.29 -26.32 0.24
N ASN A 420 3.09 -26.78 -0.12
CA ASN A 420 1.90 -26.69 0.72
C ASN A 420 2.06 -27.47 2.03
N ALA A 421 2.65 -28.66 1.99
CA ALA A 421 2.92 -29.46 3.19
C ALA A 421 3.93 -28.76 4.11
N ARG A 422 5.03 -28.20 3.56
CA ARG A 422 6.02 -27.43 4.32
C ARG A 422 5.41 -26.17 4.92
N ARG A 423 4.57 -25.47 4.16
CA ARG A 423 3.84 -24.29 4.64
C ARG A 423 2.94 -24.61 5.83
N ALA A 424 2.18 -25.70 5.76
CA ALA A 424 1.35 -26.16 6.86
C ALA A 424 2.19 -26.54 8.10
N ALA A 425 3.34 -27.18 7.92
CA ALA A 425 4.26 -27.51 9.01
C ALA A 425 4.86 -26.25 9.66
N ALA A 426 5.26 -25.26 8.87
CA ALA A 426 5.74 -23.97 9.36
C ALA A 426 4.65 -23.22 10.15
N ALA A 427 3.41 -23.18 9.65
CA ALA A 427 2.29 -22.58 10.34
C ALA A 427 2.04 -23.22 11.71
N LYS A 428 2.09 -24.55 11.81
CA LYS A 428 2.00 -25.28 13.10
C LYS A 428 3.14 -24.89 14.06
N LYS A 429 4.36 -24.72 13.53
CA LYS A 429 5.53 -24.33 14.33
C LYS A 429 5.41 -22.92 14.89
N TYR A 430 4.94 -21.96 14.09
CA TYR A 430 4.70 -20.59 14.57
C TYR A 430 3.51 -20.52 15.53
N LEU A 431 2.44 -21.28 15.29
CA LEU A 431 1.34 -21.39 16.24
C LEU A 431 1.82 -21.92 17.60
N ALA A 432 2.66 -22.96 17.60
CA ALA A 432 3.28 -23.46 18.83
C ALA A 432 4.16 -22.40 19.50
N LEU A 433 4.93 -21.61 18.73
CA LEU A 433 5.72 -20.50 19.28
C LEU A 433 4.83 -19.48 20.02
N PHE A 434 3.72 -19.06 19.42
CA PHE A 434 2.76 -18.14 20.05
C PHE A 434 2.13 -18.78 21.30
N ARG A 435 1.63 -20.01 21.19
CA ARG A 435 0.96 -20.71 22.29
C ARG A 435 1.90 -20.99 23.47
N ASP A 436 3.04 -21.60 23.21
CA ASP A 436 3.95 -22.11 24.24
C ASP A 436 4.64 -20.96 24.99
N LYS A 437 4.83 -19.81 24.33
CA LYS A 437 5.33 -18.58 24.96
C LYS A 437 4.22 -17.62 25.38
N GLY A 438 2.94 -17.95 25.12
CA GLY A 438 1.78 -17.10 25.42
C GLY A 438 1.85 -15.69 24.81
N LEU A 439 2.37 -15.57 23.59
CA LEU A 439 2.58 -14.27 22.92
C LEU A 439 1.25 -13.69 22.40
N ASP A 440 1.09 -12.38 22.51
CA ASP A 440 -0.01 -11.63 21.88
C ASP A 440 0.41 -11.04 20.52
N ALA A 441 1.68 -10.63 20.41
CA ALA A 441 2.24 -10.10 19.17
C ALA A 441 3.75 -10.35 19.11
N ILE A 442 4.33 -10.16 17.92
CA ILE A 442 5.77 -10.16 17.69
C ILE A 442 6.19 -8.77 17.20
N LEU A 443 7.21 -8.20 17.85
CA LEU A 443 7.94 -7.02 17.40
C LEU A 443 9.28 -7.46 16.77
N MET A 444 9.53 -7.01 15.55
CA MET A 444 10.77 -7.28 14.83
C MET A 444 11.06 -6.15 13.82
N PRO A 445 12.30 -6.05 13.31
CA PRO A 445 12.58 -5.17 12.18
C PRO A 445 11.74 -5.51 10.95
N PRO A 446 11.33 -4.53 10.14
CA PRO A 446 10.65 -4.80 8.87
C PRO A 446 11.61 -5.07 7.70
N ALA A 447 12.90 -4.75 7.85
CA ALA A 447 13.97 -5.11 6.91
C ALA A 447 15.33 -5.06 7.62
N ALA A 448 16.38 -5.57 6.97
CA ALA A 448 17.75 -5.45 7.47
C ALA A 448 18.35 -4.05 7.29
N HIS A 449 17.69 -3.16 6.55
CA HIS A 449 18.20 -1.83 6.21
C HIS A 449 17.03 -0.83 6.09
N THR A 450 17.37 0.46 6.04
CA THR A 450 16.44 1.55 5.68
C THR A 450 16.19 1.53 4.16
N ALA A 451 15.57 2.59 3.62
CA ALA A 451 15.53 2.81 2.18
C ALA A 451 16.96 2.71 1.57
N LEU A 452 17.06 2.03 0.43
CA LEU A 452 18.31 1.78 -0.29
C LEU A 452 18.47 2.71 -1.50
N PRO A 453 19.69 2.85 -2.06
CA PRO A 453 19.85 3.38 -3.39
C PRO A 453 18.97 2.64 -4.40
N LEU A 454 18.62 3.34 -5.47
CA LEU A 454 17.76 2.80 -6.52
C LEU A 454 18.30 1.47 -7.09
N ASP A 455 17.40 0.55 -7.42
CA ASP A 455 17.66 -0.79 -7.98
C ASP A 455 18.45 -1.74 -7.06
N ARG A 456 18.57 -1.44 -5.76
CA ARG A 456 19.33 -2.28 -4.80
C ARG A 456 18.48 -3.14 -3.88
N TRP A 457 17.15 -3.01 -3.88
CA TRP A 457 16.27 -3.82 -3.04
C TRP A 457 16.10 -5.24 -3.60
N THR A 458 16.74 -6.24 -2.98
CA THR A 458 16.80 -7.60 -3.55
C THR A 458 16.22 -8.70 -2.66
N LYS A 459 15.87 -8.40 -1.41
CA LYS A 459 15.42 -9.39 -0.43
C LYS A 459 14.20 -8.90 0.34
N ALA A 460 13.29 -9.82 0.63
CA ALA A 460 12.06 -9.54 1.38
C ALA A 460 11.83 -10.62 2.46
N THR A 461 12.90 -11.11 3.10
CA THR A 461 12.81 -12.18 4.11
C THR A 461 11.99 -11.76 5.33
N TYR A 462 12.30 -10.58 5.87
CA TYR A 462 11.65 -9.97 7.02
C TYR A 462 10.13 -9.84 6.85
N THR A 463 9.69 -9.36 5.69
CA THR A 463 8.26 -9.16 5.39
C THR A 463 7.61 -10.44 4.87
N GLY A 464 8.28 -11.18 4.01
CA GLY A 464 7.78 -12.37 3.32
C GLY A 464 7.38 -13.50 4.24
N LEU A 465 8.06 -13.64 5.39
CA LEU A 465 7.68 -14.58 6.45
C LEU A 465 6.19 -14.50 6.79
N TRP A 466 5.68 -13.28 6.97
CA TRP A 466 4.31 -13.04 7.42
C TRP A 466 3.27 -13.23 6.31
N ASN A 467 3.68 -13.11 5.04
CA ASN A 467 2.84 -13.53 3.92
C ASN A 467 2.73 -15.05 3.84
N TYR A 468 3.87 -15.74 4.00
CA TYR A 468 3.93 -17.19 3.95
C TYR A 468 3.05 -17.80 5.05
N LEU A 469 3.05 -17.24 6.25
CA LEU A 469 2.23 -17.70 7.38
C LEU A 469 0.79 -17.14 7.36
N ASP A 470 0.52 -16.14 6.53
CA ASP A 470 -0.73 -15.36 6.49
C ASP A 470 -1.11 -14.68 7.82
N TYR A 471 -0.12 -14.12 8.50
CA TYR A 471 -0.32 -13.36 9.73
C TYR A 471 -0.48 -11.87 9.38
N PRO A 472 -1.38 -11.14 10.06
CA PRO A 472 -1.48 -9.70 9.89
C PRO A 472 -0.20 -9.04 10.40
N ALA A 473 0.29 -8.03 9.68
CA ALA A 473 1.54 -7.37 10.00
C ALA A 473 1.46 -5.87 9.68
N VAL A 474 1.93 -5.04 10.61
CA VAL A 474 1.99 -3.58 10.46
C VAL A 474 3.43 -3.09 10.51
N VAL A 475 3.76 -2.15 9.63
CA VAL A 475 4.96 -1.33 9.75
C VAL A 475 4.58 0.00 10.36
N MET A 476 5.35 0.43 11.35
CA MET A 476 5.19 1.67 12.09
C MET A 476 6.51 2.45 12.04
N PRO A 477 6.49 3.75 11.71
CA PRO A 477 7.63 4.63 11.93
C PRO A 477 7.97 4.71 13.43
N VAL A 478 9.25 4.88 13.75
CA VAL A 478 9.74 4.92 15.15
C VAL A 478 10.56 6.17 15.45
N ASP A 479 10.59 7.11 14.51
CA ASP A 479 11.37 8.35 14.51
C ASP A 479 10.51 9.58 14.19
#